data_AF-A0A0P4W7U2-F1
#
_entry.id   AF-A0A0P4W7U2-F1
#
_cell.length_a   1.000
_cell.length_b   1.000
_cell.length_c   1.000
_cell.angle_alpha   90.00
_cell.angle_beta   90.00
_cell.angle_gamma   90.00
#
_symmetry.space_group_name_H-M   'P 1'
#
loop_
_entity.id
_entity.type
_entity.pdbx_description
1 polymer ?
#
loop_
_entity_poly.entity_id
_entity_poly.type
_entity_poly.pdbx_seq_one_letter_code
_entity_poly.pdbx_strand_id
1 'polypeptide(L)'
;MGGVRAGVGVLVVLAWACVGVRGHGRLIEPPGRSTAWRFGFSTPHNYNDHEIYCGGFANQWQRNGGKCGPCGDPYQSPQPRDNEGGGKYGRGVIVKKYKHSSVAVIGVELTANHRGFFEFHICPHNNPLRPVAEQCLQQHLLKQADGSGARYYPGPGSKKFFARYRLPAGMTCKQCVLRWRYVAGNNWGKCENGTGMVGCGPQEEFRSCADITITEEDGSADDTPSYVPDYEDDYNEVDVESHAGKPTLVPEEQVNHVGHVVALTLAFLLIIVVLLGLIVYFYWAKDAFKGLLKRQTGQWAKAAPPPSKPASSVVTISGPLGAPPPVPPRRNRSTSGGEKAVNSSARDISSISAPTRVTINGVAVNTGSGDVSQAPLHVPDD
;
A
#
# COMPACT_ATOMS: atom_id res chain seq x y z
N MET A 1 11.61 51.07 -22.41
CA MET A 1 12.44 50.59 -21.30
C MET A 1 11.52 50.55 -20.08
N GLY A 2 10.85 49.44 -19.80
CA GLY A 2 11.35 48.26 -19.11
C GLY A 2 10.67 48.25 -17.73
N GLY A 3 10.02 47.22 -17.22
CA GLY A 3 9.94 45.82 -17.59
C GLY A 3 9.49 45.08 -16.32
N VAL A 4 8.21 44.69 -16.29
CA VAL A 4 7.58 43.52 -15.64
C VAL A 4 8.31 42.88 -14.44
N ARG A 5 7.60 42.73 -13.31
CA ARG A 5 7.17 41.40 -12.79
C ARG A 5 6.26 41.52 -11.57
N ALA A 6 4.97 41.29 -11.83
CA ALA A 6 3.98 40.89 -10.85
C ALA A 6 4.45 39.59 -10.17
N GLY A 7 4.57 39.62 -8.84
CA GLY A 7 4.83 38.43 -8.04
C GLY A 7 3.56 37.58 -8.01
N VAL A 8 3.55 36.50 -8.79
CA VAL A 8 2.57 35.43 -8.71
C VAL A 8 2.71 34.77 -7.33
N GLY A 9 1.75 35.02 -6.44
CA GLY A 9 1.58 34.25 -5.22
C GLY A 9 1.15 32.84 -5.59
N VAL A 10 2.07 31.89 -5.55
CA VAL A 10 1.75 30.47 -5.71
C VAL A 10 1.11 30.00 -4.39
N LEU A 11 -0.21 30.01 -4.36
CA LEU A 11 -1.02 29.29 -3.38
C LEU A 11 -0.86 27.78 -3.67
N VAL A 12 0.10 27.14 -3.01
CA VAL A 12 0.16 25.67 -2.96
C VAL A 12 -0.92 25.22 -1.99
N VAL A 13 -2.15 25.10 -2.48
CA VAL A 13 -3.17 24.29 -1.82
C VAL A 13 -2.70 22.84 -1.96
N LEU A 14 -2.05 22.32 -0.91
CA LEU A 14 -1.90 20.88 -0.73
C LEU A 14 -3.30 20.33 -0.47
N ALA A 15 -4.06 20.16 -1.55
CA ALA A 15 -5.21 19.28 -1.54
C ALA A 15 -4.65 17.92 -1.15
N TRP A 16 -4.90 17.52 0.10
CA TRP A 16 -5.05 16.13 0.47
C TRP A 16 -6.22 15.58 -0.36
N ALA A 17 -5.96 15.37 -1.64
CA ALA A 17 -6.68 14.39 -2.40
C ALA A 17 -6.25 13.07 -1.75
N CYS A 18 -6.98 12.65 -0.72
CA CYS A 18 -7.26 11.23 -0.54
C CYS A 18 -7.89 10.79 -1.86
N VAL A 19 -7.06 10.49 -2.86
CA VAL A 19 -7.47 9.69 -3.99
C VAL A 19 -7.75 8.36 -3.35
N GLY A 20 -8.98 8.19 -2.87
CA GLY A 20 -9.54 6.87 -2.66
C GLY A 20 -9.40 6.22 -4.02
N VAL A 21 -8.37 5.38 -4.17
CA VAL A 21 -8.25 4.52 -5.32
C VAL A 21 -9.40 3.55 -5.11
N ARG A 22 -10.53 3.93 -5.70
CA ARG A 22 -11.77 3.19 -5.61
C ARG A 22 -11.53 2.06 -6.61
N GLY A 23 -11.25 0.89 -6.07
CA GLY A 23 -10.94 -0.29 -6.87
C GLY A 23 -12.16 -0.72 -7.62
N HIS A 24 -11.98 -1.10 -8.88
CA HIS A 24 -13.11 -1.38 -9.72
C HIS A 24 -12.75 -2.28 -10.88
N GLY A 25 -13.62 -3.24 -11.14
CA GLY A 25 -13.56 -4.04 -12.34
C GLY A 25 -14.80 -4.86 -12.55
N ARG A 26 -15.00 -5.28 -13.79
CA ARG A 26 -16.17 -6.04 -14.23
C ARG A 26 -15.74 -7.17 -15.16
N LEU A 27 -16.41 -8.31 -15.04
CA LEU A 27 -16.28 -9.42 -15.98
C LEU A 27 -17.06 -9.06 -17.25
N ILE A 28 -16.37 -9.04 -18.40
CA ILE A 28 -16.91 -8.55 -19.69
C ILE A 28 -17.03 -9.64 -20.77
N GLU A 29 -16.27 -10.73 -20.65
CA GLU A 29 -16.33 -11.86 -21.58
C GLU A 29 -16.09 -13.16 -20.81
N PRO A 30 -17.07 -14.07 -20.72
CA PRO A 30 -18.49 -13.78 -20.93
C PRO A 30 -18.97 -12.72 -19.92
N PRO A 31 -19.86 -11.77 -20.30
CA PRO A 31 -20.22 -10.67 -19.40
C PRO A 31 -20.94 -11.17 -18.13
N GLY A 32 -20.55 -10.64 -16.97
CA GLY A 32 -21.17 -10.97 -15.69
C GLY A 32 -22.63 -10.52 -15.60
N ARG A 33 -23.39 -11.07 -14.64
CA ARG A 33 -24.81 -10.78 -14.39
C ARG A 33 -25.12 -9.27 -14.32
N SER A 34 -24.35 -8.52 -13.53
CA SER A 34 -24.46 -7.06 -13.44
C SER A 34 -23.97 -6.31 -14.69
N THR A 35 -23.15 -6.94 -15.53
CA THR A 35 -22.51 -6.33 -16.71
C THR A 35 -23.25 -6.61 -18.02
N ALA A 36 -24.05 -7.68 -18.09
CA ALA A 36 -24.62 -8.21 -19.32
C ALA A 36 -25.44 -7.19 -20.12
N TRP A 37 -26.14 -6.26 -19.45
CA TRP A 37 -26.90 -5.20 -20.12
C TRP A 37 -26.03 -4.32 -21.05
N ARG A 38 -24.74 -4.13 -20.72
CA ARG A 38 -23.80 -3.37 -21.56
C ARG A 38 -23.51 -4.06 -22.89
N PHE A 39 -23.78 -5.36 -22.97
CA PHE A 39 -23.53 -6.21 -24.13
C PHE A 39 -24.82 -6.61 -24.85
N GLY A 40 -25.92 -5.87 -24.63
CA GLY A 40 -27.18 -6.02 -25.36
C GLY A 40 -28.12 -7.09 -24.81
N PHE A 41 -27.78 -7.73 -23.67
CA PHE A 41 -28.70 -8.65 -23.01
C PHE A 41 -29.82 -7.89 -22.30
N SER A 42 -31.04 -8.45 -22.32
CA SER A 42 -32.20 -7.90 -21.61
C SER A 42 -32.14 -8.22 -20.11
N THR A 43 -31.14 -7.67 -19.41
CA THR A 43 -30.97 -7.78 -17.96
C THR A 43 -31.13 -6.42 -17.28
N PRO A 44 -31.48 -6.38 -15.98
CA PRO A 44 -31.55 -5.12 -15.24
C PRO A 44 -30.21 -4.39 -15.25
N HIS A 45 -30.27 -3.07 -15.36
CA HIS A 45 -29.08 -2.24 -15.46
C HIS A 45 -28.45 -2.06 -14.09
N ASN A 46 -27.18 -2.42 -13.96
CA ASN A 46 -26.33 -2.01 -12.85
C ASN A 46 -25.26 -1.06 -13.39
N TYR A 47 -25.40 0.24 -13.11
CA TYR A 47 -24.41 1.23 -13.53
C TYR A 47 -23.09 1.13 -12.72
N ASN A 48 -23.16 0.51 -11.54
CA ASN A 48 -22.03 0.20 -10.65
C ASN A 48 -21.61 -1.27 -10.78
N ASP A 49 -21.77 -1.88 -11.96
CA ASP A 49 -21.36 -3.25 -12.28
C ASP A 49 -19.85 -3.55 -12.13
N HIS A 50 -19.06 -2.52 -11.84
CA HIS A 50 -17.63 -2.58 -11.56
C HIS A 50 -17.31 -2.52 -10.06
N GLU A 51 -18.33 -2.40 -9.20
CA GLU A 51 -18.26 -2.32 -7.72
C GLU A 51 -18.78 -3.60 -7.06
N ILE A 52 -18.56 -4.77 -7.66
CA ILE A 52 -19.02 -6.05 -7.09
C ILE A 52 -17.94 -6.61 -6.15
N TYR A 53 -17.64 -5.82 -5.12
CA TYR A 53 -16.50 -5.86 -4.21
C TYR A 53 -16.79 -6.34 -2.77
N CYS A 54 -17.71 -7.28 -2.59
CA CYS A 54 -18.06 -7.86 -1.27
C CYS A 54 -18.59 -6.83 -0.24
N GLY A 55 -19.10 -5.69 -0.72
CA GLY A 55 -19.51 -4.54 0.11
C GLY A 55 -18.36 -3.65 0.58
N GLY A 56 -17.16 -3.82 0.02
CA GLY A 56 -15.95 -3.07 0.35
C GLY A 56 -15.09 -3.73 1.43
N PHE A 57 -13.81 -3.36 1.47
CA PHE A 57 -12.79 -3.99 2.32
C PHE A 57 -13.19 -4.10 3.81
N ALA A 58 -13.62 -3.00 4.43
CA ALA A 58 -13.98 -3.00 5.85
C ALA A 58 -15.21 -3.88 6.13
N ASN A 59 -16.21 -3.88 5.24
CA ASN A 59 -17.37 -4.74 5.37
C ASN A 59 -16.96 -6.21 5.30
N GLN A 60 -16.15 -6.59 4.32
CA GLN A 60 -15.69 -7.96 4.16
C GLN A 60 -14.87 -8.43 5.36
N TRP A 61 -13.79 -7.72 5.70
CA TRP A 61 -12.78 -8.22 6.63
C TRP A 61 -13.04 -7.88 8.09
N GLN A 62 -13.57 -6.69 8.39
CA GLN A 62 -13.78 -6.27 9.78
C GLN A 62 -15.13 -6.73 10.33
N ARG A 63 -16.18 -6.78 9.48
CA ARG A 63 -17.53 -7.18 9.92
C ARG A 63 -17.85 -8.64 9.63
N ASN A 64 -17.43 -9.15 8.47
CA ASN A 64 -17.83 -10.48 8.00
C ASN A 64 -16.70 -11.52 8.03
N GLY A 65 -15.59 -11.23 8.72
CA GLY A 65 -14.49 -12.18 8.89
C GLY A 65 -13.87 -12.68 7.58
N GLY A 66 -13.82 -11.83 6.56
CA GLY A 66 -13.30 -12.16 5.22
C GLY A 66 -14.34 -12.77 4.28
N LYS A 67 -15.54 -13.08 4.75
CA LYS A 67 -16.59 -13.71 3.94
C LYS A 67 -17.16 -12.74 2.90
N CYS A 68 -17.53 -13.30 1.75
CA CYS A 68 -18.09 -12.59 0.61
C CYS A 68 -19.13 -13.48 -0.09
N GLY A 69 -20.19 -12.89 -0.65
CA GLY A 69 -21.15 -13.64 -1.45
C GLY A 69 -20.47 -14.34 -2.63
N PRO A 70 -20.95 -15.51 -3.08
CA PRO A 70 -20.36 -16.25 -4.21
C PRO A 70 -20.24 -15.40 -5.47
N CYS A 71 -21.18 -14.46 -5.69
CA CYS A 71 -21.20 -13.55 -6.83
C CYS A 71 -20.82 -12.10 -6.46
N GLY A 72 -20.19 -11.89 -5.30
CA GLY A 72 -19.51 -10.64 -4.92
C GLY A 72 -20.36 -9.59 -4.21
N ASP A 73 -21.60 -9.94 -3.86
CA ASP A 73 -22.44 -9.16 -2.96
C ASP A 73 -21.91 -9.17 -1.50
N PRO A 74 -22.28 -8.19 -0.66
CA PRO A 74 -21.99 -8.22 0.77
C PRO A 74 -22.51 -9.51 1.42
N TYR A 75 -21.67 -10.18 2.21
CA TYR A 75 -22.00 -11.48 2.76
C TYR A 75 -23.25 -11.46 3.66
N GLN A 76 -23.48 -10.39 4.43
CA GLN A 76 -24.64 -10.28 5.31
C GLN A 76 -25.97 -9.96 4.59
N SER A 77 -25.94 -9.67 3.28
CA SER A 77 -27.18 -9.39 2.53
C SER A 77 -28.08 -10.64 2.50
N PRO A 78 -29.41 -10.46 2.57
CA PRO A 78 -30.36 -11.57 2.51
C PRO A 78 -30.22 -12.33 1.18
N GLN A 79 -30.40 -13.65 1.24
CA GLN A 79 -30.37 -14.51 0.07
C GLN A 79 -31.77 -14.63 -0.58
N PRO A 80 -31.87 -14.72 -1.92
CA PRO A 80 -30.76 -14.55 -2.86
C PRO A 80 -30.29 -13.10 -2.91
N ARG A 81 -28.97 -12.90 -2.85
CA ARG A 81 -28.37 -11.57 -3.00
C ARG A 81 -28.52 -11.10 -4.45
N ASP A 82 -28.33 -9.80 -4.69
CA ASP A 82 -28.58 -9.17 -5.99
C ASP A 82 -27.92 -9.89 -7.18
N ASN A 83 -26.68 -10.37 -7.05
CA ASN A 83 -25.96 -11.06 -8.12
C ASN A 83 -26.07 -12.60 -8.05
N GLU A 84 -26.82 -13.17 -7.12
CA GLU A 84 -27.06 -14.61 -6.99
C GLU A 84 -28.24 -15.08 -7.84
N GLY A 85 -28.33 -16.39 -8.10
CA GLY A 85 -29.46 -16.95 -8.85
C GLY A 85 -30.76 -16.69 -8.09
N GLY A 86 -31.77 -16.17 -8.79
CA GLY A 86 -33.02 -15.69 -8.20
C GLY A 86 -32.97 -14.25 -7.68
N GLY A 87 -31.78 -13.64 -7.60
CA GLY A 87 -31.60 -12.23 -7.27
C GLY A 87 -31.90 -11.30 -8.44
N LYS A 88 -31.81 -9.98 -8.17
CA LYS A 88 -32.12 -8.92 -9.15
C LYS A 88 -31.39 -9.08 -10.49
N TYR A 89 -30.10 -9.39 -10.47
CA TYR A 89 -29.26 -9.55 -11.66
C TYR A 89 -29.05 -11.02 -12.05
N GLY A 90 -29.22 -11.97 -11.14
CA GLY A 90 -29.12 -13.41 -11.43
C GLY A 90 -30.39 -14.02 -11.99
N ARG A 91 -30.74 -13.61 -13.22
CA ARG A 91 -31.94 -14.04 -13.93
C ARG A 91 -31.77 -15.33 -14.76
N GLY A 92 -30.61 -15.97 -14.71
CA GLY A 92 -30.31 -17.19 -15.48
C GLY A 92 -30.13 -16.97 -16.99
N VAL A 93 -29.81 -15.74 -17.41
CA VAL A 93 -29.62 -15.41 -18.83
C VAL A 93 -28.29 -15.98 -19.31
N ILE A 94 -28.35 -16.97 -20.20
CA ILE A 94 -27.15 -17.56 -20.81
C ILE A 94 -26.46 -16.53 -21.73
N VAL A 95 -25.29 -16.06 -21.31
CA VAL A 95 -24.54 -15.03 -22.05
C VAL A 95 -23.53 -15.61 -23.05
N LYS A 96 -23.19 -16.89 -22.92
CA LYS A 96 -22.25 -17.56 -23.81
C LYS A 96 -22.45 -19.07 -23.80
N LYS A 97 -22.09 -19.72 -24.91
CA LYS A 97 -22.04 -21.18 -25.05
C LYS A 97 -20.63 -21.61 -25.43
N TYR A 98 -20.16 -22.70 -24.83
CA TYR A 98 -18.87 -23.33 -25.11
C TYR A 98 -19.06 -24.83 -25.28
N LYS A 99 -18.06 -25.49 -25.88
CA LYS A 99 -17.93 -26.94 -25.84
C LYS A 99 -17.09 -27.36 -24.62
N HIS A 100 -17.38 -28.51 -24.04
CA HIS A 100 -16.56 -29.10 -22.99
C HIS A 100 -15.10 -29.26 -23.45
N SER A 101 -14.14 -29.29 -22.52
CA SER A 101 -12.70 -29.39 -22.82
C SER A 101 -12.11 -28.30 -23.71
N SER A 102 -12.89 -27.30 -24.15
CA SER A 102 -12.43 -26.24 -25.03
C SER A 102 -11.69 -25.14 -24.26
N VAL A 103 -10.99 -24.27 -25.00
CA VAL A 103 -10.33 -23.09 -24.44
C VAL A 103 -11.27 -21.90 -24.51
N ALA A 104 -11.68 -21.39 -23.34
CA ALA A 104 -12.45 -20.15 -23.22
C ALA A 104 -11.50 -18.94 -23.18
N VAL A 105 -11.80 -17.90 -23.95
CA VAL A 105 -11.24 -16.57 -23.75
C VAL A 105 -12.09 -15.88 -22.70
N ILE A 106 -11.47 -15.43 -21.61
CA ILE A 106 -12.13 -14.72 -20.53
C ILE A 106 -11.56 -13.30 -20.46
N GLY A 107 -12.45 -12.31 -20.43
CA GLY A 107 -12.12 -10.89 -20.46
C GLY A 107 -12.61 -10.16 -19.22
N VAL A 108 -11.72 -9.37 -18.61
CA VAL A 108 -11.99 -8.52 -17.44
C VAL A 108 -11.63 -7.08 -17.78
N GLU A 109 -12.51 -6.14 -17.50
CA GLU A 109 -12.19 -4.71 -17.56
C GLU A 109 -11.92 -4.20 -16.15
N LEU A 110 -10.71 -3.67 -15.92
CA LEU A 110 -10.43 -2.90 -14.71
C LEU A 110 -10.54 -1.41 -15.03
N THR A 111 -11.42 -0.69 -14.34
CA THR A 111 -11.46 0.77 -14.41
C THR A 111 -10.50 1.40 -13.40
N ALA A 112 -10.11 0.66 -12.36
CA ALA A 112 -8.99 0.97 -11.48
C ALA A 112 -8.23 -0.32 -11.12
N ASN A 113 -6.94 -0.35 -11.42
CA ASN A 113 -6.11 -1.54 -11.22
C ASN A 113 -5.42 -1.54 -9.86
N HIS A 114 -5.79 -2.50 -9.01
CA HIS A 114 -5.31 -2.66 -7.64
C HIS A 114 -4.24 -3.76 -7.51
N ARG A 115 -3.51 -4.06 -8.61
CA ARG A 115 -2.49 -5.13 -8.70
C ARG A 115 -3.11 -6.51 -8.45
N GLY A 116 -2.49 -7.39 -7.67
CA GLY A 116 -3.08 -8.67 -7.28
C GLY A 116 -3.23 -9.66 -8.44
N PHE A 117 -4.27 -10.49 -8.40
CA PHE A 117 -4.49 -11.55 -9.38
C PHE A 117 -5.96 -11.91 -9.59
N PHE A 118 -6.28 -12.44 -10.77
CA PHE A 118 -7.57 -13.04 -11.09
C PHE A 118 -7.51 -14.56 -10.95
N GLU A 119 -8.60 -15.14 -10.46
CA GLU A 119 -8.92 -16.55 -10.53
C GLU A 119 -10.30 -16.72 -11.18
N PHE A 120 -10.48 -17.83 -11.88
CA PHE A 120 -11.74 -18.17 -12.52
C PHE A 120 -12.20 -19.54 -12.08
N HIS A 121 -13.43 -19.62 -11.62
CA HIS A 121 -14.07 -20.84 -11.14
C HIS A 121 -15.29 -21.14 -11.99
N ILE A 122 -15.69 -22.40 -12.04
CA ILE A 122 -16.92 -22.80 -12.71
C ILE A 122 -17.74 -23.76 -11.84
N CYS A 123 -19.05 -23.81 -12.02
CA CYS A 123 -19.91 -24.80 -11.37
C CYS A 123 -20.97 -25.28 -12.37
N PRO A 124 -21.19 -26.59 -12.56
CA PRO A 124 -22.31 -27.12 -13.35
C PRO A 124 -23.63 -27.00 -12.59
N HIS A 125 -24.11 -25.77 -12.43
CA HIS A 125 -25.15 -25.39 -11.45
C HIS A 125 -26.56 -25.88 -11.83
N ASN A 126 -26.98 -25.66 -13.07
CA ASN A 126 -28.27 -26.06 -13.64
C ASN A 126 -29.52 -25.63 -12.83
N ASN A 127 -29.39 -24.64 -11.94
CA ASN A 127 -30.49 -24.12 -11.13
C ASN A 127 -30.48 -22.57 -11.09
N PRO A 128 -30.90 -21.90 -12.18
CA PRO A 128 -30.71 -20.46 -12.35
C PRO A 128 -31.40 -19.58 -11.29
N LEU A 129 -32.38 -20.12 -10.55
CA LEU A 129 -33.14 -19.40 -9.53
C LEU A 129 -32.63 -19.61 -8.10
N ARG A 130 -31.53 -20.35 -7.93
CA ARG A 130 -30.89 -20.58 -6.63
C ARG A 130 -29.46 -20.03 -6.62
N PRO A 131 -28.98 -19.50 -5.48
CA PRO A 131 -27.57 -19.18 -5.30
C PRO A 131 -26.68 -20.38 -5.59
N VAL A 132 -25.54 -20.14 -6.25
CA VAL A 132 -24.51 -21.17 -6.44
C VAL A 132 -23.76 -21.37 -5.14
N ALA A 133 -23.51 -22.63 -4.76
CA ALA A 133 -22.70 -22.92 -3.58
C ALA A 133 -21.22 -22.58 -3.82
N GLU A 134 -20.60 -21.97 -2.80
CA GLU A 134 -19.17 -21.65 -2.82
C GLU A 134 -18.32 -22.91 -3.00
N GLN A 135 -18.73 -24.03 -2.40
CA GLN A 135 -18.05 -25.32 -2.47
C GLN A 135 -17.96 -25.85 -3.91
N CYS A 136 -19.05 -25.73 -4.69
CA CYS A 136 -19.06 -26.15 -6.09
C CYS A 136 -18.05 -25.34 -6.93
N LEU A 137 -18.02 -24.02 -6.74
CA LEU A 137 -17.06 -23.15 -7.43
C LEU A 137 -15.62 -23.48 -7.04
N GLN A 138 -15.35 -23.71 -5.76
CA GLN A 138 -14.00 -24.03 -5.26
C GLN A 138 -13.46 -25.36 -5.82
N GLN A 139 -14.33 -26.34 -6.06
CA GLN A 139 -13.95 -27.63 -6.66
C GLN A 139 -13.46 -27.52 -8.10
N HIS A 140 -13.87 -26.48 -8.84
CA HIS A 140 -13.51 -26.34 -10.26
C HIS A 140 -12.83 -25.00 -10.57
N LEU A 141 -11.64 -24.81 -9.99
CA LEU A 141 -10.72 -23.74 -10.37
C LEU A 141 -10.14 -24.00 -11.78
N LEU A 142 -10.33 -23.05 -12.69
CA LEU A 142 -9.83 -23.13 -14.05
C LEU A 142 -8.32 -22.86 -14.11
N LYS A 143 -7.65 -23.53 -15.05
CA LYS A 143 -6.21 -23.35 -15.33
C LYS A 143 -6.02 -22.67 -16.68
N GLN A 144 -5.02 -21.81 -16.76
CA GLN A 144 -4.65 -21.14 -18.00
C GLN A 144 -4.23 -22.16 -19.05
N ALA A 145 -4.58 -21.86 -20.31
CA ALA A 145 -4.34 -22.75 -21.44
C ALA A 145 -2.86 -22.89 -21.80
N ASP A 146 -2.02 -21.93 -21.41
CA ASP A 146 -0.57 -21.99 -21.59
C ASP A 146 0.16 -22.81 -20.52
N GLY A 147 -0.56 -23.27 -19.48
CA GLY A 147 0.04 -24.04 -18.38
C GLY A 147 0.65 -23.19 -17.26
N SER A 148 0.52 -21.86 -17.28
CA SER A 148 1.06 -20.93 -16.27
C SER A 148 0.36 -20.99 -14.90
N GLY A 149 -0.60 -21.89 -14.73
CA GLY A 149 -1.36 -22.10 -13.50
C GLY A 149 -2.74 -21.44 -13.53
N ALA A 150 -3.35 -21.24 -12.37
CA ALA A 150 -4.72 -20.72 -12.27
C ALA A 150 -4.80 -19.18 -12.24
N ARG A 151 -3.76 -18.53 -11.72
CA ARG A 151 -3.76 -17.09 -11.45
C ARG A 151 -3.27 -16.27 -12.63
N TYR A 152 -4.07 -15.30 -13.05
CA TYR A 152 -3.66 -14.27 -13.99
C TYR A 152 -3.27 -12.99 -13.25
N TYR A 153 -2.11 -12.42 -13.54
CA TYR A 153 -1.62 -11.19 -12.90
C TYR A 153 -1.78 -10.01 -13.87
N PRO A 154 -2.76 -9.11 -13.67
CA PRO A 154 -2.96 -7.99 -14.57
C PRO A 154 -1.77 -7.01 -14.50
N GLY A 155 -1.17 -6.74 -15.66
CA GLY A 155 -0.21 -5.64 -15.80
C GLY A 155 -0.85 -4.28 -15.50
N PRO A 156 -0.07 -3.21 -15.36
CA PRO A 156 -0.59 -1.91 -14.91
C PRO A 156 -1.60 -1.27 -15.88
N GLY A 157 -2.38 -0.34 -15.33
CA GLY A 157 -3.32 0.51 -16.06
C GLY A 157 -4.76 0.02 -16.01
N SER A 158 -5.67 0.96 -16.28
CA SER A 158 -7.11 0.72 -16.42
C SER A 158 -7.44 0.36 -17.85
N LYS A 159 -7.69 -0.92 -18.10
CA LYS A 159 -7.91 -1.48 -19.43
C LYS A 159 -8.60 -2.83 -19.35
N LYS A 160 -8.86 -3.40 -20.53
CA LYS A 160 -9.37 -4.75 -20.70
C LYS A 160 -8.20 -5.74 -20.73
N PHE A 161 -8.34 -6.80 -19.96
CA PHE A 161 -7.40 -7.92 -19.88
C PHE A 161 -8.11 -9.17 -20.38
N PHE A 162 -7.44 -9.92 -21.24
CA PHE A 162 -7.96 -11.17 -21.78
C PHE A 162 -6.99 -12.29 -21.50
N ALA A 163 -7.52 -13.43 -21.08
CA ALA A 163 -6.75 -14.62 -20.75
C ALA A 163 -7.47 -15.87 -21.28
N ARG A 164 -6.69 -16.92 -21.57
CA ARG A 164 -7.20 -18.17 -22.14
C ARG A 164 -7.20 -19.24 -21.07
N TYR A 165 -8.35 -19.85 -20.80
CA TYR A 165 -8.52 -20.87 -19.76
C TYR A 165 -9.12 -22.14 -20.36
N ARG A 166 -8.69 -23.30 -19.86
CA ARG A 166 -9.26 -24.60 -20.25
C ARG A 166 -10.52 -24.85 -19.44
N LEU A 167 -11.63 -25.14 -20.12
CA LEU A 167 -12.84 -25.66 -19.46
C LEU A 167 -12.62 -27.11 -19.03
N PRO A 168 -13.25 -27.59 -17.94
CA PRO A 168 -13.05 -28.95 -17.45
C PRO A 168 -13.45 -30.01 -18.47
N ALA A 169 -12.69 -31.11 -18.50
CA ALA A 169 -13.00 -32.23 -19.37
C ALA A 169 -14.24 -32.97 -18.86
N GLY A 170 -15.15 -33.34 -19.77
CA GLY A 170 -16.37 -34.07 -19.45
C GLY A 170 -17.42 -33.28 -18.64
N MET A 171 -17.19 -31.99 -18.37
CA MET A 171 -18.19 -31.15 -17.72
C MET A 171 -19.13 -30.58 -18.79
N THR A 172 -20.42 -30.84 -18.64
CA THR A 172 -21.48 -30.16 -19.39
C THR A 172 -22.53 -29.60 -18.44
N CYS A 173 -23.23 -28.56 -18.88
CA CYS A 173 -24.28 -27.91 -18.11
C CYS A 173 -25.11 -26.99 -19.00
N LYS A 174 -26.44 -27.11 -18.95
CA LYS A 174 -27.36 -26.14 -19.58
C LYS A 174 -27.14 -24.73 -19.02
N GLN A 175 -26.90 -24.63 -17.72
CA GLN A 175 -26.56 -23.38 -17.05
C GLN A 175 -25.43 -23.62 -16.04
N CYS A 176 -24.22 -23.28 -16.43
CA CYS A 176 -23.05 -23.23 -15.55
C CYS A 176 -22.89 -21.81 -15.00
N VAL A 177 -22.35 -21.70 -13.79
CA VAL A 177 -21.91 -20.40 -13.24
C VAL A 177 -20.40 -20.28 -13.38
N LEU A 178 -19.93 -19.38 -14.24
CA LEU A 178 -18.53 -18.95 -14.29
C LEU A 178 -18.33 -17.78 -13.33
N ARG A 179 -17.43 -17.91 -12.36
CA ARG A 179 -17.08 -16.82 -11.45
C ARG A 179 -15.69 -16.29 -11.75
N TRP A 180 -15.60 -14.98 -11.99
CA TRP A 180 -14.37 -14.22 -11.81
C TRP A 180 -14.20 -13.85 -10.34
N ARG A 181 -13.02 -14.09 -9.78
CA ARG A 181 -12.57 -13.59 -8.48
C ARG A 181 -11.31 -12.77 -8.69
N TYR A 182 -11.30 -11.54 -8.22
CA TYR A 182 -10.13 -10.68 -8.19
C TYR A 182 -9.75 -10.39 -6.75
N VAL A 183 -8.56 -10.85 -6.36
CA VAL A 183 -7.94 -10.47 -5.09
C VAL A 183 -6.98 -9.34 -5.40
N ALA A 184 -7.25 -8.15 -4.88
CA ALA A 184 -6.36 -7.00 -4.99
C ALA A 184 -5.01 -7.26 -4.31
N GLY A 185 -4.03 -6.40 -4.51
CA GLY A 185 -2.68 -6.58 -3.98
C GLY A 185 -1.99 -5.27 -3.62
N ASN A 186 -2.77 -4.28 -3.19
CA ASN A 186 -2.29 -2.94 -2.87
C ASN A 186 -2.32 -2.64 -1.36
N ASN A 187 -2.93 -3.49 -0.53
CA ASN A 187 -2.89 -3.32 0.93
C ASN A 187 -1.62 -3.96 1.50
N TRP A 188 -1.04 -3.32 2.53
CA TRP A 188 0.02 -3.92 3.33
C TRP A 188 -0.58 -4.87 4.36
N GLY A 189 0.05 -6.03 4.56
CA GLY A 189 -0.35 -6.97 5.60
C GLY A 189 0.73 -7.99 5.91
N LYS A 190 0.44 -8.85 6.89
CA LYS A 190 1.33 -9.93 7.34
C LYS A 190 1.22 -11.13 6.40
N CYS A 191 2.35 -11.62 5.91
CA CYS A 191 2.46 -12.83 5.12
C CYS A 191 2.52 -14.08 6.01
N GLU A 192 2.34 -15.25 5.41
CA GLU A 192 2.39 -16.55 6.12
C GLU A 192 3.73 -16.81 6.82
N ASN A 193 4.84 -16.37 6.23
CA ASN A 193 6.18 -16.47 6.82
C ASN A 193 6.44 -15.45 7.95
N GLY A 194 5.43 -14.67 8.34
CA GLY A 194 5.51 -13.70 9.41
C GLY A 194 6.07 -12.34 9.02
N THR A 195 6.58 -12.15 7.79
CA THR A 195 7.00 -10.84 7.30
C THR A 195 5.80 -9.97 6.95
N GLY A 196 6.02 -8.67 6.71
CA GLY A 196 4.97 -7.77 6.29
C GLY A 196 5.32 -7.06 4.98
N MET A 197 4.43 -7.13 4.00
CA MET A 197 4.60 -6.47 2.70
C MET A 197 3.27 -6.13 2.06
N VAL A 198 3.33 -5.30 1.02
CA VAL A 198 2.18 -4.99 0.15
C VAL A 198 1.76 -6.26 -0.59
N GLY A 199 0.45 -6.54 -0.60
CA GLY A 199 -0.17 -7.71 -1.21
C GLY A 199 -0.34 -8.90 -0.27
N CYS A 200 0.17 -8.83 0.97
CA CYS A 200 -0.04 -9.86 1.99
C CYS A 200 -1.22 -9.53 2.91
N GLY A 201 -1.75 -10.56 3.58
CA GLY A 201 -2.89 -10.44 4.48
C GLY A 201 -4.20 -10.10 3.75
N PRO A 202 -5.21 -9.61 4.48
CA PRO A 202 -6.49 -9.17 3.91
C PRO A 202 -6.34 -8.19 2.74
N GLN A 203 -6.98 -8.49 1.60
CA GLN A 203 -7.04 -7.63 0.43
C GLN A 203 -8.50 -7.39 0.03
N GLU A 204 -8.78 -6.29 -0.67
CA GLU A 204 -10.09 -6.10 -1.28
C GLU A 204 -10.36 -7.21 -2.32
N GLU A 205 -11.56 -7.78 -2.30
CA GLU A 205 -11.96 -8.80 -3.27
C GLU A 205 -13.12 -8.31 -4.12
N PHE A 206 -13.07 -8.63 -5.42
CA PHE A 206 -14.19 -8.48 -6.35
C PHE A 206 -14.60 -9.87 -6.83
N ARG A 207 -15.90 -10.09 -6.99
CA ARG A 207 -16.41 -11.30 -7.64
C ARG A 207 -17.52 -10.95 -8.61
N SER A 208 -17.61 -11.71 -9.70
CA SER A 208 -18.71 -11.58 -10.65
C SER A 208 -19.03 -12.95 -11.24
N CYS A 209 -20.32 -13.29 -11.28
CA CYS A 209 -20.82 -14.51 -11.90
C CYS A 209 -21.36 -14.23 -13.31
N ALA A 210 -21.12 -15.14 -14.24
CA ALA A 210 -21.73 -15.18 -15.57
C ALA A 210 -22.39 -16.55 -15.78
N ASP A 211 -23.58 -16.55 -16.39
CA ASP A 211 -24.32 -17.77 -16.68
C ASP A 211 -23.99 -18.23 -18.12
N ILE A 212 -23.42 -19.42 -18.26
CA ILE A 212 -22.97 -19.96 -19.56
C ILE A 212 -23.52 -21.37 -19.79
N THR A 213 -23.51 -21.83 -21.03
CA THR A 213 -23.76 -23.25 -21.35
C THR A 213 -22.46 -23.93 -21.75
N ILE A 214 -22.25 -25.16 -21.29
CA ILE A 214 -21.21 -26.06 -21.80
C ILE A 214 -21.88 -27.29 -22.38
N THR A 215 -21.62 -27.58 -23.64
CA THR A 215 -22.19 -28.72 -24.36
C THR A 215 -21.17 -29.79 -24.67
N GLU A 216 -21.66 -30.99 -24.96
CA GLU A 216 -20.95 -32.02 -25.72
C GLU A 216 -20.73 -31.58 -27.18
N GLU A 217 -20.03 -32.42 -27.95
CA GLU A 217 -19.81 -32.21 -29.38
C GLU A 217 -21.10 -32.24 -30.21
N ASP A 218 -22.10 -33.03 -29.79
CA ASP A 218 -23.42 -33.12 -30.43
C ASP A 218 -24.39 -32.00 -30.02
N GLY A 219 -23.97 -31.10 -29.12
CA GLY A 219 -24.76 -29.99 -28.62
C GLY A 219 -25.65 -30.31 -27.42
N SER A 220 -25.67 -31.56 -26.95
CA SER A 220 -26.34 -31.93 -25.70
C SER A 220 -25.60 -31.35 -24.47
N ALA A 221 -26.31 -31.19 -23.36
CA ALA A 221 -25.74 -30.72 -22.11
C ALA A 221 -26.51 -31.29 -20.93
N ASP A 222 -25.79 -31.68 -19.88
CA ASP A 222 -26.38 -32.10 -18.61
C ASP A 222 -27.27 -30.98 -18.03
N ASP A 223 -28.44 -31.37 -17.55
CA ASP A 223 -29.40 -30.49 -16.88
C ASP A 223 -29.69 -30.88 -15.44
N THR A 224 -28.95 -31.86 -14.92
CA THR A 224 -28.98 -32.26 -13.52
C THR A 224 -28.49 -31.09 -12.67
N PRO A 225 -29.31 -30.54 -11.75
CA PRO A 225 -28.85 -29.54 -10.79
C PRO A 225 -27.68 -30.08 -9.98
N SER A 226 -26.63 -29.26 -9.76
CA SER A 226 -25.58 -29.67 -8.84
C SER A 226 -26.19 -29.89 -7.46
N TYR A 227 -26.16 -31.14 -6.99
CA TYR A 227 -26.66 -31.48 -5.67
C TYR A 227 -25.78 -30.81 -4.63
N VAL A 228 -26.29 -29.72 -4.08
CA VAL A 228 -25.83 -29.21 -2.79
C VAL A 228 -26.87 -29.76 -1.82
N PRO A 229 -26.49 -30.53 -0.77
CA PRO A 229 -27.40 -30.87 0.30
C PRO A 229 -28.13 -29.59 0.69
N ASP A 230 -29.45 -29.66 0.76
CA ASP A 230 -30.28 -28.50 1.10
C ASP A 230 -29.59 -27.80 2.26
N TYR A 231 -29.27 -26.53 2.05
CA TYR A 231 -28.72 -25.70 3.09
C TYR A 231 -29.89 -25.53 4.05
N GLU A 232 -30.09 -26.51 4.93
CA GLU A 232 -31.07 -26.43 6.00
C GLU A 232 -30.86 -25.08 6.70
N ASP A 233 -31.98 -24.52 7.10
CA ASP A 233 -32.21 -23.22 7.73
C ASP A 233 -31.43 -23.00 9.05
N ASP A 234 -30.15 -23.36 9.14
CA ASP A 234 -29.25 -23.16 10.29
C ASP A 234 -28.83 -21.68 10.47
N TYR A 235 -29.71 -20.75 10.08
CA TYR A 235 -29.59 -19.33 10.42
C TYR A 235 -30.88 -18.78 11.06
N ASN A 236 -31.86 -19.64 11.37
CA ASN A 236 -33.07 -19.27 12.12
C ASN A 236 -33.16 -19.96 13.49
N GLU A 237 -32.04 -20.09 14.22
CA GLU A 237 -32.11 -20.12 15.69
C GLU A 237 -31.16 -19.04 16.22
N VAL A 238 -31.71 -17.83 16.39
CA VAL A 238 -31.25 -16.98 17.49
C VAL A 238 -31.78 -17.69 18.73
N ASP A 239 -30.91 -18.41 19.43
CA ASP A 239 -31.19 -18.91 20.77
C ASP A 239 -31.57 -17.71 21.66
N VAL A 240 -32.87 -17.48 21.80
CA VAL A 240 -33.43 -16.69 22.89
C VAL A 240 -33.45 -17.62 24.11
N GLU A 241 -32.28 -18.13 24.49
CA GLU A 241 -32.14 -18.85 25.74
C GLU A 241 -31.70 -17.85 26.80
N SER A 242 -32.65 -17.58 27.68
CA SER A 242 -32.58 -16.70 28.83
C SER A 242 -31.39 -17.04 29.73
N HIS A 243 -30.24 -16.42 29.47
CA HIS A 243 -29.27 -16.16 30.52
C HIS A 243 -29.54 -14.74 31.03
N ALA A 244 -30.27 -14.68 32.14
CA ALA A 244 -30.23 -13.57 33.07
C ALA A 244 -28.80 -13.44 33.65
N GLY A 245 -27.86 -13.05 32.79
CA GLY A 245 -26.50 -12.66 33.12
C GLY A 245 -26.46 -11.14 33.09
N LYS A 246 -26.30 -10.55 34.27
CA LYS A 246 -26.04 -9.13 34.49
C LYS A 246 -25.06 -8.59 33.43
N PRO A 247 -25.35 -7.46 32.75
CA PRO A 247 -24.48 -6.95 31.71
C PRO A 247 -23.13 -6.54 32.33
N THR A 248 -22.08 -7.29 32.03
CA THR A 248 -20.71 -6.86 32.28
C THR A 248 -20.34 -5.90 31.17
N LEU A 249 -20.38 -4.60 31.48
CA LEU A 249 -19.93 -3.51 30.64
C LEU A 249 -18.46 -3.77 30.25
N VAL A 250 -18.23 -4.22 29.02
CA VAL A 250 -16.92 -4.07 28.38
C VAL A 250 -16.77 -2.57 28.13
N PRO A 251 -15.70 -1.89 28.61
CA PRO A 251 -15.49 -0.50 28.28
C PRO A 251 -15.34 -0.40 26.76
N GLU A 252 -16.30 0.23 26.11
CA GLU A 252 -16.14 0.73 24.76
C GLU A 252 -14.91 1.63 24.81
N GLU A 253 -13.83 1.21 24.16
CA GLU A 253 -12.68 2.08 23.94
C GLU A 253 -13.17 3.19 23.00
N GLN A 254 -13.75 4.23 23.61
CA GLN A 254 -14.15 5.46 22.96
C GLN A 254 -12.89 6.09 22.40
N VAL A 255 -12.56 5.72 21.16
CA VAL A 255 -11.58 6.44 20.36
C VAL A 255 -12.10 7.86 20.28
N ASN A 256 -11.46 8.78 21.01
CA ASN A 256 -11.84 10.17 21.12
C ASN A 256 -11.67 10.86 19.75
N HIS A 257 -12.63 10.65 18.86
CA HIS A 257 -12.65 11.25 17.52
C HIS A 257 -12.64 12.78 17.64
N VAL A 258 -13.27 13.32 18.69
CA VAL A 258 -13.23 14.75 19.03
C VAL A 258 -11.81 15.20 19.39
N GLY A 259 -11.07 14.41 20.18
CA GLY A 259 -9.69 14.73 20.56
C GLY A 259 -8.75 14.75 19.36
N HIS A 260 -8.89 13.79 18.44
CA HIS A 260 -8.11 13.76 17.21
C HIS A 260 -8.46 14.92 16.26
N VAL A 261 -9.74 15.25 16.10
CA VAL A 261 -10.16 16.41 15.29
C VAL A 261 -9.64 17.72 15.89
N VAL A 262 -9.73 17.89 17.21
CA VAL A 262 -9.20 19.07 17.90
C VAL A 262 -7.67 19.16 17.74
N ALA A 263 -6.94 18.07 17.91
CA ALA A 263 -5.49 18.06 17.73
C ALA A 263 -5.07 18.42 16.29
N LEU A 264 -5.77 17.89 15.28
CA LEU A 264 -5.49 18.19 13.88
C LEU A 264 -5.82 19.64 13.52
N THR A 265 -6.92 20.20 14.04
CA THR A 265 -7.28 21.61 13.82
C THR A 265 -6.27 22.55 14.48
N LEU A 266 -5.82 22.27 15.71
CA LEU A 266 -4.80 23.06 16.38
C LEU A 266 -3.44 23.01 15.66
N ALA A 267 -3.05 21.85 15.16
CA ALA A 267 -1.83 21.71 14.37
C ALA A 267 -1.89 22.53 13.06
N PHE A 268 -3.04 22.52 12.37
CA PHE A 268 -3.25 23.32 11.17
C PHE A 268 -3.18 24.82 11.45
N LEU A 269 -3.81 25.29 12.54
CA LEU A 269 -3.75 26.69 12.95
C LEU A 269 -2.33 27.13 13.33
N LEU A 270 -1.55 26.27 14.00
CA LEU A 270 -0.15 26.55 14.33
C LEU A 270 0.68 26.76 13.06
N ILE A 271 0.48 25.92 12.04
CA ILE A 271 1.18 26.04 10.75
C ILE A 271 0.84 27.38 10.08
N ILE A 272 -0.44 27.80 10.10
CA ILE A 272 -0.85 29.10 9.55
C ILE A 272 -0.17 30.25 10.31
N VAL A 273 -0.12 30.20 11.64
CA VAL A 273 0.51 31.25 12.46
C VAL A 273 2.02 31.33 12.18
N VAL A 274 2.70 30.19 12.06
CA VAL A 274 4.13 30.15 11.71
C VAL A 274 4.35 30.74 10.32
N LEU A 275 3.53 30.40 9.33
CA LEU A 275 3.63 30.95 7.97
C LEU A 275 3.38 32.46 7.95
N LEU A 276 2.36 32.96 8.67
CA LEU A 276 2.12 34.40 8.81
C LEU A 276 3.28 35.10 9.51
N GLY A 277 3.84 34.49 10.56
CA GLY A 277 5.03 35.01 11.25
C GLY A 277 6.25 35.09 10.33
N LEU A 278 6.46 34.08 9.48
CA LEU A 278 7.52 34.10 8.46
C LEU A 278 7.28 35.18 7.41
N ILE A 279 6.03 35.37 6.96
CA ILE A 279 5.68 36.44 6.01
C ILE A 279 5.96 37.81 6.63
N VAL A 280 5.50 38.07 7.86
CA VAL A 280 5.81 39.32 8.58
C VAL A 280 7.31 39.49 8.77
N TYR A 281 8.02 38.42 9.13
CA TYR A 281 9.48 38.47 9.26
C TYR A 281 10.17 38.86 7.95
N PHE A 282 9.82 38.22 6.83
CA PHE A 282 10.50 38.45 5.55
C PHE A 282 10.09 39.75 4.86
N TYR A 283 8.85 40.21 5.04
CA TYR A 283 8.32 41.40 4.36
C TYR A 283 8.36 42.69 5.20
N TRP A 284 8.34 42.58 6.53
CA TRP A 284 8.32 43.76 7.42
C TRP A 284 9.53 43.82 8.36
N ALA A 285 9.90 42.70 8.99
CA ALA A 285 10.92 42.73 10.05
C ALA A 285 12.37 42.55 9.55
N LYS A 286 12.58 42.03 8.34
CA LYS A 286 13.90 41.71 7.79
C LYS A 286 14.81 42.94 7.72
N ASP A 287 14.29 44.09 7.31
CA ASP A 287 15.08 45.32 7.17
C ASP A 287 15.29 46.01 8.52
N ALA A 288 14.30 45.96 9.42
CA ALA A 288 14.44 46.43 10.80
C ALA A 288 15.46 45.60 11.61
N PHE A 289 15.44 44.27 11.45
CA PHE A 289 16.34 43.34 12.13
C PHE A 289 17.78 43.44 11.60
N LYS A 290 17.96 43.59 10.27
CA LYS A 290 19.27 43.92 9.68
C LYS A 290 19.81 45.24 10.21
N GLY A 291 18.96 46.26 10.38
CA GLY A 291 19.33 47.54 10.98
C GLY A 291 19.82 47.39 12.43
N LEU A 292 19.16 46.56 13.23
CA LEU A 292 19.51 46.29 14.62
C LEU A 292 20.84 45.51 14.75
N LEU A 293 21.03 44.46 13.95
CA LEU A 293 22.27 43.67 13.89
C LEU A 293 23.47 44.51 13.41
N LYS A 294 23.26 45.41 12.46
CA LYS A 294 24.31 46.36 12.01
C LYS A 294 24.68 47.36 13.10
N ARG A 295 23.73 47.72 13.97
CA ARG A 295 23.93 48.60 15.13
C ARG A 295 24.72 47.93 16.26
N GLN A 296 24.48 46.64 16.50
CA GLN A 296 25.27 45.83 17.46
C GLN A 296 26.69 45.52 16.94
N THR A 297 26.84 45.14 15.66
CA THR A 297 28.18 44.91 15.07
C THR A 297 29.02 46.19 14.96
N GLY A 298 28.38 47.34 14.72
CA GLY A 298 29.05 48.65 14.78
C GLY A 298 29.49 49.09 16.18
N GLN A 299 28.86 48.56 17.24
CA GLN A 299 29.31 48.77 18.62
C GLN A 299 30.52 47.88 18.96
N TRP A 300 30.63 46.68 18.38
CA TRP A 300 31.79 45.80 18.58
C TRP A 300 33.02 46.19 17.77
N ALA A 301 32.88 46.93 16.67
CA ALA A 301 34.02 47.49 15.93
C ALA A 301 34.72 48.67 16.64
N LYS A 302 34.16 49.18 17.75
CA LYS A 302 34.78 50.23 18.60
C LYS A 302 35.57 49.66 19.79
N ALA A 303 35.59 48.34 19.97
CA ALA A 303 36.49 47.72 20.93
C ALA A 303 37.92 47.72 20.36
N ALA A 304 38.87 48.22 21.16
CA ALA A 304 40.27 48.37 20.80
C ALA A 304 40.89 47.08 20.24
N PRO A 305 41.88 47.16 19.33
CA PRO A 305 42.52 45.97 18.80
C PRO A 305 43.21 45.18 19.93
N PRO A 306 43.22 43.84 19.86
CA PRO A 306 43.94 43.02 20.84
C PRO A 306 45.45 43.30 20.76
N PRO A 307 46.19 43.17 21.87
CA PRO A 307 47.64 43.35 21.87
C PRO A 307 48.31 42.36 20.90
N SER A 308 49.39 42.82 20.26
CA SER A 308 50.22 42.07 19.32
C SER A 308 50.58 40.68 19.87
N LYS A 309 50.46 39.67 19.01
CA LYS A 309 50.82 38.26 19.29
C LYS A 309 52.21 38.18 19.95
N PRO A 310 52.41 37.35 20.98
CA PRO A 310 53.76 36.98 21.40
C PRO A 310 54.42 36.17 20.28
N ALA A 311 55.72 36.38 20.09
CA ALA A 311 56.53 35.75 19.06
C ALA A 311 56.40 34.21 19.10
N SER A 312 56.32 33.59 17.91
CA SER A 312 56.47 32.14 17.78
C SER A 312 57.82 31.72 18.37
N SER A 313 57.81 30.99 19.47
CA SER A 313 58.99 30.28 19.97
C SER A 313 59.27 29.11 19.02
N VAL A 314 60.25 29.28 18.14
CA VAL A 314 60.86 28.18 17.38
C VAL A 314 61.67 27.35 18.36
N VAL A 315 61.26 26.10 18.60
CA VAL A 315 62.09 25.12 19.32
C VAL A 315 62.89 24.36 18.28
N THR A 316 64.18 24.70 18.16
CA THR A 316 65.14 23.93 17.38
C THR A 316 65.66 22.79 18.26
N ILE A 317 65.33 21.53 17.94
CA ILE A 317 65.96 20.37 18.57
C ILE A 317 67.10 19.90 17.66
N SER A 318 68.33 20.23 18.05
CA SER A 318 69.55 19.68 17.47
C SER A 318 69.96 18.44 18.28
N GLY A 319 69.93 17.26 17.66
CA GLY A 319 70.43 16.02 18.26
C GLY A 319 70.99 15.09 17.18
N PRO A 320 72.06 14.32 17.45
CA PRO A 320 72.72 13.49 16.45
C PRO A 320 71.82 12.37 15.93
N LEU A 321 71.95 12.04 14.65
CA LEU A 321 71.25 10.94 13.97
C LEU A 321 71.47 9.60 14.72
N GLY A 322 70.38 8.96 15.18
CA GLY A 322 70.40 7.54 15.57
C GLY A 322 69.87 7.16 16.96
N ALA A 323 69.26 8.04 17.74
CA ALA A 323 68.66 7.65 19.03
C ALA A 323 67.16 7.27 18.91
N PRO A 324 66.70 6.16 19.51
CA PRO A 324 65.28 5.77 19.51
C PRO A 324 64.43 6.75 20.34
N PRO A 325 63.16 6.99 19.96
CA PRO A 325 62.30 7.97 20.63
C PRO A 325 61.95 7.55 22.07
N PRO A 326 61.81 8.52 23.01
CA PRO A 326 61.47 8.23 24.40
C PRO A 326 60.03 7.71 24.54
N VAL A 327 59.85 6.74 25.44
CA VAL A 327 58.56 6.12 25.77
C VAL A 327 57.61 7.18 26.37
N PRO A 328 56.37 7.32 25.86
CA PRO A 328 55.40 8.28 26.40
C PRO A 328 54.91 7.87 27.80
N PRO A 329 54.54 8.83 28.67
CA PRO A 329 54.12 8.56 30.04
C PRO A 329 52.80 7.78 30.10
N ARG A 330 52.75 6.87 31.09
CA ARG A 330 51.64 5.95 31.37
C ARG A 330 50.35 6.73 31.67
N ARG A 331 49.31 6.50 30.86
CA ARG A 331 47.97 7.10 31.03
C ARG A 331 47.28 6.49 32.27
N ASN A 332 47.12 7.27 33.34
CA ASN A 332 46.34 6.84 34.49
C ASN A 332 44.85 6.79 34.14
N ARG A 333 44.23 5.65 34.47
CA ARG A 333 42.82 5.32 34.23
C ARG A 333 41.97 5.92 35.36
N SER A 334 40.88 6.58 34.96
CA SER A 334 39.79 7.14 35.77
C SER A 334 39.34 6.26 36.94
N THR A 335 39.17 6.86 38.12
CA THR A 335 38.25 6.38 39.16
C THR A 335 37.05 7.32 39.27
N SER A 336 35.88 6.71 39.19
CA SER A 336 34.55 7.32 39.33
C SER A 336 34.16 7.54 40.80
N GLY A 337 33.65 8.71 41.10
CA GLY A 337 32.70 9.00 42.20
C GLY A 337 31.91 10.24 41.72
N GLY A 338 30.60 10.30 41.70
CA GLY A 338 29.61 9.71 42.59
C GLY A 338 28.94 10.86 43.37
N GLU A 339 28.04 11.63 42.74
CA GLU A 339 26.68 11.94 43.24
C GLU A 339 25.95 13.10 42.52
N LYS A 340 24.69 12.76 42.17
CA LYS A 340 23.41 13.50 42.07
C LYS A 340 23.33 14.99 41.64
N ALA A 341 22.86 15.12 40.39
CA ALA A 341 21.63 15.81 39.93
C ALA A 341 21.31 17.23 40.40
N VAL A 342 21.39 18.21 39.48
CA VAL A 342 20.32 19.18 39.17
C VAL A 342 20.43 19.62 37.69
N ASN A 343 19.29 19.56 37.01
CA ASN A 343 18.85 20.35 35.83
C ASN A 343 19.79 21.42 35.27
N SER A 344 20.10 21.34 33.96
CA SER A 344 19.82 22.37 32.95
C SER A 344 20.70 22.17 31.70
N SER A 345 20.04 22.16 30.55
CA SER A 345 20.42 22.88 29.32
C SER A 345 21.77 22.61 28.63
N ALA A 346 21.68 22.46 27.31
CA ALA A 346 22.74 22.55 26.29
C ALA A 346 23.69 21.35 26.17
N ARG A 347 23.29 20.39 25.31
CA ARG A 347 24.28 19.63 24.51
C ARG A 347 24.64 20.51 23.31
N ASP A 348 25.80 21.14 23.35
CA ASP A 348 26.52 21.52 22.15
C ASP A 348 27.86 20.79 22.15
N ILE A 349 27.94 19.79 21.26
CA ILE A 349 29.20 19.13 20.90
C ILE A 349 29.87 20.05 19.88
N SER A 350 30.91 20.77 20.28
CA SER A 350 31.79 21.47 19.35
C SER A 350 33.25 21.31 19.77
N SER A 351 33.84 20.14 19.51
CA SER A 351 35.29 20.01 19.40
C SER A 351 35.68 20.24 17.94
N ILE A 352 35.94 21.50 17.58
CA ILE A 352 36.62 21.84 16.32
C ILE A 352 38.12 21.64 16.58
N SER A 353 38.68 20.51 16.17
CA SER A 353 40.13 20.36 16.02
C SER A 353 40.55 21.06 14.73
N ALA A 354 41.36 22.12 14.83
CA ALA A 354 42.00 22.74 13.67
C ALA A 354 42.99 21.74 13.01
N PRO A 355 43.10 21.68 11.68
CA PRO A 355 44.06 20.79 11.02
C PRO A 355 45.49 21.35 11.14
N THR A 356 46.37 20.58 11.78
CA THR A 356 47.81 20.82 11.81
C THR A 356 48.40 20.52 10.43
N ARG A 357 49.00 21.52 9.77
CA ARG A 357 49.70 21.32 8.48
C ARG A 357 51.09 20.78 8.75
N VAL A 358 51.37 19.56 8.32
CA VAL A 358 52.71 18.95 8.39
C VAL A 358 53.36 19.04 7.01
N THR A 359 54.59 19.55 6.96
CA THR A 359 55.45 19.55 5.77
C THR A 359 56.73 18.78 6.09
N ILE A 360 57.11 17.84 5.24
CA ILE A 360 58.44 17.21 5.27
C ILE A 360 59.19 17.75 4.06
N ASN A 361 60.34 18.40 4.30
CA ASN A 361 61.21 18.98 3.27
C ASN A 361 60.49 19.91 2.26
N GLY A 362 59.56 20.74 2.73
CA GLY A 362 58.93 21.80 1.93
C GLY A 362 57.75 21.39 1.03
N VAL A 363 57.32 20.13 1.05
CA VAL A 363 56.12 19.68 0.30
C VAL A 363 54.97 19.39 1.28
N ALA A 364 53.78 19.90 0.97
CA ALA A 364 52.57 19.65 1.75
C ALA A 364 51.98 18.27 1.42
N VAL A 365 51.71 17.45 2.44
CA VAL A 365 51.06 16.14 2.28
C VAL A 365 49.54 16.32 2.40
N ASN A 366 48.80 16.04 1.32
CA ASN A 366 47.34 15.97 1.32
C ASN A 366 46.91 14.59 1.83
N THR A 367 46.17 14.51 2.93
CA THR A 367 45.46 13.30 3.35
C THR A 367 44.00 13.40 2.93
N GLY A 368 43.66 12.84 1.77
CA GLY A 368 42.28 12.80 1.29
C GLY A 368 42.03 11.79 0.17
N SER A 369 41.25 10.76 0.51
CA SER A 369 40.29 9.98 -0.31
C SER A 369 40.74 9.37 -1.65
N GLY A 370 40.67 8.04 -1.76
CA GLY A 370 40.72 7.31 -3.03
C GLY A 370 39.96 5.99 -2.97
N ASP A 371 38.79 5.98 -3.61
CA ASP A 371 38.04 4.82 -4.12
C ASP A 371 38.93 3.99 -5.06
N VAL A 372 38.91 2.65 -4.96
CA VAL A 372 39.37 1.77 -6.06
C VAL A 372 38.51 0.50 -6.12
N SER A 373 37.71 0.43 -7.17
CA SER A 373 37.03 -0.75 -7.69
C SER A 373 37.84 -1.45 -8.79
N GLN A 374 37.87 -2.79 -8.72
CA GLN A 374 38.05 -3.83 -9.76
C GLN A 374 39.33 -3.91 -10.63
N ALA A 375 39.97 -5.10 -10.63
CA ALA A 375 40.12 -5.98 -11.81
C ALA A 375 40.68 -7.38 -11.44
N PRO A 376 40.36 -8.47 -12.20
CA PRO A 376 40.66 -9.86 -11.86
C PRO A 376 41.96 -10.38 -12.50
N LEU A 377 42.59 -11.38 -11.88
CA LEU A 377 43.76 -12.08 -12.41
C LEU A 377 43.47 -13.56 -12.67
N HIS A 378 43.84 -13.91 -13.89
CA HIS A 378 43.79 -15.14 -14.66
C HIS A 378 44.64 -16.27 -14.01
N VAL A 379 44.16 -17.52 -14.09
CA VAL A 379 44.94 -18.74 -13.81
C VAL A 379 44.92 -19.58 -15.10
N PRO A 380 46.07 -20.11 -15.58
CA PRO A 380 46.13 -20.91 -16.81
C PRO A 380 45.88 -22.40 -16.56
N ASP A 381 45.47 -23.07 -17.64
CA ASP A 381 45.27 -24.50 -17.76
C ASP A 381 46.57 -25.31 -17.56
N ASP A 382 46.44 -26.43 -16.84
CA ASP A 382 47.03 -27.75 -17.13
C ASP A 382 46.19 -28.84 -16.45
#